data_AF-A0A3P7KCW1-F1
#
_entry.id   AF-A0A3P7KCW1-F1
#
_cell.length_a   1.000
_cell.length_b   1.000
_cell.length_c   1.000
_cell.angle_alpha   90.00
_cell.angle_beta   90.00
_cell.angle_gamma   90.00
#
_symmetry.space_group_name_H-M   'P 1'
#
loop_
_entity.id
_entity.type
_entity.pdbx_description
1 polymer ?
#
loop_
_entity_poly.entity_id
_entity_poly.type
_entity_poly.pdbx_seq_one_letter_code
_entity_poly.pdbx_strand_id
1 'polypeptide(L)'
;EEEFREEWIYPVFVCTDPKSDASDFSAIVIEDSREPYFPFLIVIYFVFLFLSALFTGLNLSLMSLDMEDLRRIREYDENPKTRRYAANIIPIRENGNFMLCTIILGNTICNTIDVLTFDRITHNLDFVEWQRILLVEVVPSLFIIIFSEIIPQVICTKYALPIGSRCRRLMVFFMVLTYPVSYPLSLFLDWVVGKGKPCQI
;
A
#
# COMPACT_ATOMS: atom_id res chain seq x y z
N GLU A 1 60.57 25.02 -5.27
CA GLU A 1 59.50 24.66 -6.22
C GLU A 1 58.53 23.78 -5.45
N GLU A 2 57.72 24.35 -4.55
CA GLU A 2 56.44 25.02 -4.86
C GLU A 2 55.57 24.17 -5.81
N GLU A 3 54.62 23.42 -5.24
CA GLU A 3 53.22 23.67 -5.54
C GLU A 3 52.32 23.25 -4.36
N PHE A 4 51.42 24.15 -4.02
CA PHE A 4 50.55 24.23 -2.85
C PHE A 4 49.11 24.27 -3.39
N ARG A 5 48.20 23.44 -2.85
CA ARG A 5 46.78 23.81 -2.63
C ARG A 5 46.04 22.70 -1.88
N GLU A 6 45.66 22.97 -0.63
CA GLU A 6 44.34 23.46 -0.18
C GLU A 6 43.40 22.27 0.13
N GLU A 7 43.40 21.72 1.35
CA GLU A 7 42.74 22.23 2.57
C GLU A 7 41.20 22.30 2.46
N TRP A 8 40.53 21.53 3.35
CA TRP A 8 39.13 21.65 3.84
C TRP A 8 37.94 21.23 2.96
N ILE A 9 37.42 20.00 3.17
CA ILE A 9 35.98 19.67 3.24
C ILE A 9 35.77 18.50 4.25
N TYR A 10 35.71 18.88 5.53
CA TYR A 10 35.00 18.34 6.70
C TYR A 10 35.28 16.95 7.32
N PRO A 11 35.50 16.90 8.66
CA PRO A 11 35.62 15.69 9.46
C PRO A 11 34.41 15.47 10.39
N VAL A 12 33.64 14.39 10.23
CA VAL A 12 32.87 13.77 11.33
C VAL A 12 32.77 12.28 11.04
N PHE A 13 33.89 11.59 11.17
CA PHE A 13 33.94 10.14 11.31
C PHE A 13 33.52 9.81 12.75
N VAL A 14 32.22 9.89 13.04
CA VAL A 14 31.68 9.37 14.30
C VAL A 14 31.60 7.87 14.15
N CYS A 15 32.58 7.21 14.76
CA CYS A 15 32.59 5.80 15.07
C CYS A 15 31.29 5.43 15.81
N THR A 16 30.36 4.84 15.08
CA THR A 16 29.44 3.86 15.65
C THR A 16 29.70 2.60 14.85
N ASP A 17 30.33 1.60 15.44
CA ASP A 17 30.34 0.25 14.87
C ASP A 17 28.88 -0.23 14.75
N PRO A 18 28.37 -0.59 13.56
CA PRO A 18 27.26 -1.50 13.49
C PRO A 18 27.82 -2.79 12.89
N LYS A 19 28.25 -3.71 13.75
CA LYS A 19 28.10 -5.13 13.41
C LYS A 19 26.60 -5.45 13.46
N SER A 20 25.84 -4.89 12.52
CA SER A 20 24.45 -5.24 12.29
C SER A 20 24.43 -5.87 10.92
N ASP A 21 24.72 -7.16 10.90
CA ASP A 21 24.56 -7.99 9.73
C ASP A 21 23.09 -7.86 9.27
N ALA A 22 22.86 -7.57 8.00
CA ALA A 22 21.49 -7.44 7.46
C ALA A 22 20.71 -8.76 7.58
N SER A 23 21.43 -9.86 7.81
CA SER A 23 20.89 -11.16 8.18
C SER A 23 20.27 -11.18 9.57
N ASP A 24 20.69 -10.33 10.52
CA ASP A 24 20.24 -10.37 11.92
C ASP A 24 18.89 -9.69 12.12
N PHE A 25 18.62 -8.60 11.37
CA PHE A 25 17.29 -7.97 11.35
C PHE A 25 16.25 -8.85 10.63
N SER A 26 16.68 -9.59 9.61
CA SER A 26 15.85 -10.64 8.98
C SER A 26 15.69 -11.86 9.89
N ALA A 27 16.72 -12.27 10.63
CA ALA A 27 16.67 -13.41 11.55
C ALA A 27 15.71 -13.12 12.73
N ILE A 28 15.70 -11.90 13.27
CA ILE A 28 14.80 -11.52 14.37
C ILE A 28 13.31 -11.54 13.93
N VAL A 29 13.00 -11.34 12.64
CA VAL A 29 11.61 -11.44 12.12
C VAL A 29 11.24 -12.88 11.73
N ILE A 30 12.23 -13.76 11.53
CA ILE A 30 12.02 -15.14 11.04
C ILE A 30 11.98 -16.19 12.15
N GLU A 31 12.56 -15.94 13.33
CA GLU A 31 12.74 -16.99 14.36
C GLU A 31 11.46 -17.44 15.11
N ASP A 32 10.34 -16.67 15.11
CA ASP A 32 9.20 -16.95 16.01
C ASP A 32 7.94 -17.52 15.35
N SER A 33 8.05 -18.60 14.57
CA SER A 33 6.87 -19.41 14.20
C SER A 33 7.25 -20.84 13.85
N ARG A 34 7.71 -21.60 14.84
CA ARG A 34 7.72 -23.07 14.79
C ARG A 34 6.27 -23.59 14.86
N GLU A 35 5.92 -24.37 13.84
CA GLU A 35 4.69 -25.15 13.57
C GLU A 35 3.87 -25.60 14.80
N PRO A 36 2.54 -25.30 14.84
CA PRO A 36 1.54 -26.01 14.03
C PRO A 36 0.40 -25.10 13.48
N TYR A 37 0.75 -24.07 12.68
CA TYR A 37 -0.18 -23.02 12.23
C TYR A 37 -0.47 -23.02 10.72
N PHE A 38 -0.08 -24.05 9.96
CA PHE A 38 -0.34 -24.13 8.51
C PHE A 38 -1.73 -23.65 8.02
N PRO A 39 -2.86 -24.15 8.56
CA PRO A 39 -4.17 -23.69 8.11
C PRO A 39 -4.42 -22.21 8.46
N PHE A 40 -3.84 -21.71 9.55
CA PHE A 40 -3.95 -20.32 9.96
C PHE A 40 -3.14 -19.40 9.05
N LEU A 41 -1.94 -19.81 8.61
CA LEU A 41 -1.13 -19.09 7.63
C LEU A 41 -1.84 -18.96 6.28
N ILE A 42 -2.51 -20.01 5.83
CA ILE A 42 -3.32 -19.97 4.59
C ILE A 42 -4.47 -18.98 4.74
N VAL A 43 -5.17 -18.98 5.87
CA VAL A 43 -6.25 -18.00 6.14
C VAL A 43 -5.70 -16.58 6.14
N ILE A 44 -4.57 -16.33 6.81
CA ILE A 44 -3.90 -15.04 6.81
C ILE A 44 -3.54 -14.61 5.39
N TYR A 45 -2.94 -15.49 4.60
CA TYR A 45 -2.59 -15.22 3.20
C TYR A 45 -3.80 -14.75 2.39
N PHE A 46 -4.93 -15.46 2.46
CA PHE A 46 -6.12 -15.03 1.74
C PHE A 46 -6.71 -13.70 2.26
N VAL A 47 -6.59 -13.43 3.56
CA VAL A 47 -7.05 -12.16 4.15
C VAL A 47 -6.20 -10.98 3.67
N PHE A 48 -4.87 -11.12 3.66
CA PHE A 48 -3.96 -10.07 3.17
C PHE A 48 -4.10 -9.86 1.66
N LEU A 49 -4.24 -10.95 0.90
CA LEU A 49 -4.52 -10.90 -0.53
C LEU A 49 -5.82 -10.13 -0.82
N PHE A 50 -6.90 -10.42 -0.08
CA PHE A 50 -8.16 -9.69 -0.20
C PHE A 50 -8.01 -8.22 0.23
N LEU A 51 -7.19 -7.93 1.23
CA LEU A 51 -6.97 -6.57 1.68
C LEU A 51 -6.18 -5.75 0.65
N SER A 52 -5.12 -6.32 0.08
CA SER A 52 -4.36 -5.79 -1.07
C SER A 52 -5.30 -5.52 -2.25
N ALA A 53 -6.16 -6.50 -2.56
CA ALA A 53 -7.19 -6.40 -3.60
C ALA A 53 -8.10 -5.18 -3.43
N LEU A 54 -8.59 -4.97 -2.20
CA LEU A 54 -9.42 -3.83 -1.87
C LEU A 54 -8.66 -2.51 -2.02
N PHE A 55 -7.41 -2.42 -1.56
CA PHE A 55 -6.62 -1.20 -1.69
C PHE A 55 -6.43 -0.80 -3.14
N THR A 56 -5.96 -1.73 -3.97
CA THR A 56 -5.70 -1.47 -5.38
C THR A 56 -6.99 -1.12 -6.14
N GLY A 57 -8.08 -1.86 -5.91
CA GLY A 57 -9.38 -1.58 -6.52
C GLY A 57 -9.98 -0.24 -6.08
N LEU A 58 -9.86 0.10 -4.79
CA LEU A 58 -10.37 1.36 -4.25
C LEU A 58 -9.61 2.56 -4.79
N ASN A 59 -8.28 2.46 -4.93
CA ASN A 59 -7.45 3.52 -5.49
C ASN A 59 -7.99 3.97 -6.87
N LEU A 60 -8.13 2.98 -7.76
CA LEU A 60 -8.61 3.21 -9.12
C LEU A 60 -10.05 3.73 -9.13
N SER A 61 -10.92 3.14 -8.31
CA SER A 61 -12.32 3.57 -8.25
C SER A 61 -12.47 5.03 -7.82
N LEU A 62 -11.72 5.47 -6.80
CA LEU A 62 -11.84 6.82 -6.26
C LEU A 62 -11.19 7.86 -7.16
N MET A 63 -10.11 7.48 -7.85
CA MET A 63 -9.51 8.33 -8.88
C MET A 63 -10.38 8.43 -10.13
N SER A 64 -11.15 7.39 -10.45
CA SER A 64 -12.04 7.36 -11.62
C SER A 64 -13.35 8.16 -11.44
N LEU A 65 -13.78 8.42 -10.21
CA LEU A 65 -14.93 9.31 -9.96
C LEU A 65 -14.47 10.75 -10.15
N ASP A 66 -15.26 11.62 -10.80
CA ASP A 66 -14.95 13.05 -10.87
C ASP A 66 -15.63 13.87 -9.75
N MET A 67 -14.99 14.97 -9.32
CA MET A 67 -15.40 15.73 -8.11
C MET A 67 -16.61 16.58 -8.44
N GLU A 68 -16.65 17.12 -9.64
CA GLU A 68 -17.77 17.89 -10.15
C GLU A 68 -19.01 17.01 -10.32
N ASP A 69 -18.84 15.83 -10.92
CA ASP A 69 -19.90 14.83 -11.04
C ASP A 69 -20.42 14.38 -9.67
N LEU A 70 -19.53 14.13 -8.71
CA LEU A 70 -19.91 13.77 -7.35
C LEU A 70 -20.72 14.87 -6.65
N ARG A 71 -20.36 16.14 -6.84
CA ARG A 71 -21.11 17.29 -6.29
C ARG A 71 -22.48 17.41 -6.95
N ARG A 72 -22.55 17.23 -8.28
CA ARG A 72 -23.80 17.22 -9.03
C ARG A 72 -24.74 16.11 -8.55
N ILE A 73 -24.22 14.89 -8.39
CA ILE A 73 -24.99 13.74 -7.87
C ILE A 73 -25.48 14.01 -6.43
N ARG A 74 -24.67 14.69 -5.61
CA ARG A 74 -25.09 15.03 -4.25
C ARG A 74 -26.28 15.99 -4.21
N GLU A 75 -26.36 16.94 -5.15
CA GLU A 75 -27.36 18.02 -5.10
C GLU A 75 -28.63 17.72 -5.91
N TYR A 76 -28.49 17.09 -7.07
CA TYR A 76 -29.55 16.98 -8.06
C TYR A 76 -30.08 15.56 -8.29
N ASP A 77 -29.47 14.52 -7.71
CA ASP A 77 -29.90 13.14 -7.95
C ASP A 77 -31.22 12.81 -7.23
N GLU A 78 -32.13 12.16 -7.94
CA GLU A 78 -33.46 11.74 -7.46
C GLU A 78 -33.35 10.60 -6.43
N ASN A 79 -32.30 9.77 -6.51
CA ASN A 79 -32.14 8.62 -5.63
C ASN A 79 -31.42 9.00 -4.32
N PRO A 80 -32.08 8.90 -3.15
CA PRO A 80 -31.47 9.29 -1.88
C PRO A 80 -30.28 8.42 -1.48
N LYS A 81 -30.19 7.18 -1.98
CA LYS A 81 -29.05 6.28 -1.70
C LYS A 81 -27.78 6.75 -2.40
N THR A 82 -27.88 7.10 -3.68
CA THR A 82 -26.76 7.56 -4.50
C THR A 82 -26.22 8.89 -3.99
N ARG A 83 -27.12 9.81 -3.60
CA ARG A 83 -26.76 11.07 -2.93
C ARG A 83 -25.94 10.84 -1.66
N ARG A 84 -26.35 9.87 -0.82
CA ARG A 84 -25.61 9.52 0.41
C ARG A 84 -24.25 8.91 0.10
N TYR A 85 -24.12 8.14 -0.99
CA TYR A 85 -22.84 7.60 -1.41
C TYR A 85 -21.87 8.68 -1.84
N ALA A 86 -22.32 9.64 -2.65
CA ALA A 86 -21.51 10.77 -3.08
C ALA A 86 -21.07 11.64 -1.89
N ALA A 87 -21.98 11.97 -0.98
CA ALA A 87 -21.68 12.78 0.21
C ALA A 87 -20.59 12.15 1.11
N ASN A 88 -20.53 10.82 1.19
CA ASN A 88 -19.52 10.11 1.98
C ASN A 88 -18.12 10.12 1.34
N ILE A 89 -18.03 10.16 0.01
CA ILE A 89 -16.78 10.00 -0.74
C ILE A 89 -16.05 11.34 -0.90
N ILE A 90 -16.78 12.44 -1.08
CA ILE A 90 -16.24 13.80 -1.25
C ILE A 90 -15.13 14.16 -0.24
N PRO A 91 -15.31 14.04 1.09
CA PRO A 91 -14.29 14.49 2.04
C PRO A 91 -13.00 13.67 2.00
N ILE A 92 -13.06 12.42 1.54
CA ILE A 92 -11.88 11.55 1.45
C ILE A 92 -11.03 11.96 0.24
N ARG A 93 -11.71 12.27 -0.88
CA ARG A 93 -11.05 12.64 -2.13
C ARG A 93 -10.53 14.08 -2.14
N GLU A 94 -11.01 14.95 -1.25
CA GLU A 94 -10.44 16.31 -1.07
C GLU A 94 -8.95 16.26 -0.71
N ASN A 95 -8.52 15.23 0.05
CA ASN A 95 -7.11 14.98 0.36
C ASN A 95 -6.54 13.84 -0.51
N GLY A 96 -6.72 13.95 -1.83
CA GLY A 96 -6.37 12.90 -2.79
C GLY A 96 -4.94 12.38 -2.69
N ASN A 97 -3.94 13.26 -2.50
CA ASN A 97 -2.54 12.86 -2.39
C ASN A 97 -2.26 11.98 -1.16
N PHE A 98 -2.80 12.38 0.00
CA PHE A 98 -2.64 11.63 1.25
C PHE A 98 -3.36 10.27 1.19
N MET A 99 -4.55 10.23 0.60
CA MET A 99 -5.29 8.99 0.33
C MET A 99 -4.50 8.07 -0.60
N LEU A 100 -4.00 8.59 -1.72
CA LEU A 100 -3.19 7.84 -2.68
C LEU A 100 -1.95 7.23 -2.03
N CYS A 101 -1.20 8.02 -1.26
CA CYS A 101 0.00 7.55 -0.55
C CYS A 101 -0.33 6.43 0.43
N THR A 102 -1.39 6.60 1.22
CA THR A 102 -1.86 5.60 2.17
C THR A 102 -2.21 4.28 1.48
N ILE A 103 -2.97 4.35 0.39
CA ILE A 103 -3.45 3.16 -0.32
C ILE A 103 -2.29 2.44 -1.02
N ILE A 104 -1.37 3.19 -1.65
CA ILE A 104 -0.18 2.61 -2.29
C ILE A 104 0.72 1.95 -1.26
N LEU A 105 1.04 2.63 -0.15
CA LEU A 105 1.84 2.06 0.94
C LEU A 105 1.19 0.80 1.51
N GLY A 106 -0.12 0.85 1.79
CA GLY A 106 -0.87 -0.31 2.28
C GLY A 106 -0.81 -1.49 1.32
N ASN A 107 -0.97 -1.24 0.01
CA ASN A 107 -0.85 -2.26 -1.02
C ASN A 107 0.55 -2.88 -1.06
N THR A 108 1.60 -2.06 -1.06
CA THR A 108 2.99 -2.54 -1.07
C THR A 108 3.29 -3.38 0.18
N ILE A 109 2.87 -2.94 1.37
CA ILE A 109 3.06 -3.69 2.62
C ILE A 109 2.33 -5.02 2.57
N CYS A 110 1.05 -5.04 2.17
CA CYS A 110 0.29 -6.28 2.04
C CYS A 110 0.93 -7.25 1.03
N ASN A 111 1.34 -6.74 -0.13
CA ASN A 111 1.98 -7.57 -1.16
C ASN A 111 3.29 -8.19 -0.66
N THR A 112 4.11 -7.44 0.07
CA THR A 112 5.33 -7.99 0.68
C THR A 112 5.00 -9.05 1.74
N ILE A 113 4.00 -8.82 2.59
CA ILE A 113 3.56 -9.80 3.59
C ILE A 113 3.02 -11.06 2.92
N ASP A 114 2.28 -10.94 1.81
CA ASP A 114 1.75 -12.08 1.06
C ASP A 114 2.88 -12.96 0.50
N VAL A 115 3.89 -12.36 -0.14
CA VAL A 115 5.06 -13.10 -0.64
C VAL A 115 5.82 -13.78 0.49
N LEU A 116 6.07 -13.08 1.61
CA LEU A 116 6.73 -13.67 2.79
C LEU A 116 5.92 -14.81 3.41
N THR A 117 4.59 -14.68 3.46
CA THR A 117 3.70 -15.72 3.98
C THR A 117 3.71 -16.94 3.05
N PHE A 118 3.76 -16.71 1.74
CA PHE A 118 3.86 -17.78 0.74
C PHE A 118 5.21 -18.53 0.82
N ASP A 119 6.32 -17.83 1.05
CA ASP A 119 7.63 -18.46 1.32
C ASP A 119 7.55 -19.41 2.53
N ARG A 120 6.95 -18.94 3.64
CA ARG A 120 6.77 -19.76 4.85
C ARG A 120 5.91 -21.00 4.61
N ILE A 121 4.84 -20.88 3.80
CA ILE A 121 3.98 -22.02 3.45
C ILE A 121 4.74 -23.05 2.59
N THR A 122 5.65 -22.59 1.73
CA THR A 122 6.40 -23.45 0.80
C THR A 122 7.73 -23.95 1.34
N HIS A 123 8.14 -23.51 2.54
CA HIS A 123 9.41 -23.88 3.18
C HIS A 123 9.58 -25.40 3.39
N ASN A 124 8.49 -26.16 3.59
CA ASN A 124 8.55 -27.61 3.80
C ASN A 124 8.59 -28.43 2.51
N LEU A 125 8.65 -27.78 1.35
CA LEU A 125 8.76 -28.45 0.06
C LEU A 125 10.25 -28.54 -0.34
N ASP A 126 10.78 -29.75 -0.39
CA ASP A 126 12.15 -30.02 -0.85
C ASP A 126 12.24 -29.77 -2.37
N PHE A 127 12.64 -28.56 -2.75
CA PHE A 127 12.95 -28.19 -4.13
C PHE A 127 14.44 -27.88 -4.30
N VAL A 128 14.92 -27.99 -5.54
CA VAL A 128 16.25 -27.52 -5.92
C VAL A 128 16.33 -26.00 -5.69
N GLU A 129 17.42 -25.49 -5.11
CA GLU A 129 17.62 -24.08 -4.75
C GLU A 129 17.15 -23.07 -5.81
N TRP A 130 17.51 -23.31 -7.08
CA TRP A 130 17.12 -22.44 -8.20
C TRP A 130 15.62 -22.44 -8.50
N GLN A 131 14.95 -23.58 -8.31
CA GLN A 131 13.50 -23.70 -8.53
C GLN A 131 12.73 -23.07 -7.38
N ARG A 132 13.26 -23.13 -6.15
CA ARG A 132 12.65 -22.50 -4.98
C ARG A 132 12.54 -20.99 -5.16
N ILE A 133 13.61 -20.31 -5.58
CA ILE A 133 13.60 -18.85 -5.80
C ILE A 133 12.51 -18.46 -6.82
N LEU A 134 12.44 -19.17 -7.95
CA LEU A 134 11.42 -18.90 -8.96
C LEU A 134 10.00 -19.18 -8.45
N LEU A 135 9.80 -20.26 -7.70
CA LEU A 135 8.49 -20.65 -7.20
C LEU A 135 8.00 -19.70 -6.09
N VAL A 136 8.89 -19.31 -5.18
CA VAL A 136 8.57 -18.44 -4.04
C VAL A 136 8.38 -16.99 -4.44
N GLU A 137 9.09 -16.47 -5.45
CA GLU A 137 8.97 -15.06 -5.83
C GLU A 137 7.97 -14.87 -6.97
N VAL A 138 8.06 -15.68 -8.04
CA VAL A 138 7.29 -15.43 -9.27
C VAL A 138 5.84 -15.89 -9.12
N VAL A 139 5.60 -17.06 -8.53
CA VAL A 139 4.24 -17.61 -8.42
C VAL A 139 3.32 -16.72 -7.57
N PRO A 140 3.67 -16.31 -6.34
CA PRO A 140 2.79 -15.43 -5.57
C PRO A 140 2.69 -14.05 -6.20
N SER A 141 3.75 -13.51 -6.82
CA SER A 141 3.67 -12.23 -7.53
C SER A 141 2.64 -12.26 -8.67
N LEU A 142 2.64 -13.32 -9.48
CA LEU A 142 1.63 -13.51 -10.52
C LEU A 142 0.23 -13.68 -9.94
N PHE A 143 0.12 -14.40 -8.82
CA PHE A 143 -1.15 -14.60 -8.13
C PHE A 143 -1.72 -13.28 -7.59
N ILE A 144 -0.89 -12.45 -6.96
CA ILE A 144 -1.23 -11.10 -6.49
C ILE A 144 -1.67 -10.22 -7.67
N ILE A 145 -0.92 -10.20 -8.78
CA ILE A 145 -1.30 -9.38 -9.95
C ILE A 145 -2.67 -9.79 -10.49
N ILE A 146 -2.94 -11.08 -10.65
CA ILE A 146 -4.20 -11.53 -11.23
C ILE A 146 -5.37 -11.34 -10.26
N PHE A 147 -5.22 -11.82 -9.02
CA PHE A 147 -6.31 -11.88 -8.05
C PHE A 147 -6.47 -10.62 -7.21
N SER A 148 -5.39 -9.90 -6.91
CA SER A 148 -5.42 -8.67 -6.13
C SER A 148 -5.43 -7.41 -6.99
N GLU A 149 -4.79 -7.41 -8.16
CA GLU A 149 -4.75 -6.20 -8.97
C GLU A 149 -5.82 -6.20 -10.06
N ILE A 150 -5.73 -7.12 -11.02
CA ILE A 150 -6.53 -7.06 -12.25
C ILE A 150 -8.02 -7.28 -11.97
N ILE A 151 -8.38 -8.39 -11.31
CA ILE A 151 -9.80 -8.73 -11.06
C ILE A 151 -10.49 -7.64 -10.22
N PRO A 152 -9.93 -7.20 -9.07
CA PRO A 152 -10.57 -6.20 -8.22
C PRO A 152 -10.64 -4.83 -8.88
N GLN A 153 -9.64 -4.41 -9.66
CA GLN A 153 -9.69 -3.16 -10.42
C GLN A 153 -10.85 -3.14 -11.42
N VAL A 154 -11.07 -4.24 -12.15
CA VAL A 154 -12.17 -4.33 -13.13
C VAL A 154 -13.55 -4.29 -12.44
N ILE A 155 -13.69 -4.90 -11.25
CA ILE A 155 -14.93 -4.85 -10.49
C ILE A 155 -15.16 -3.46 -9.89
N CYS A 156 -14.13 -2.86 -9.30
CA CYS A 156 -14.21 -1.58 -8.61
C CYS A 156 -14.45 -0.42 -9.57
N THR A 157 -13.98 -0.49 -10.83
CA THR A 157 -14.30 0.49 -11.87
C THR A 157 -15.77 0.44 -12.29
N LYS A 158 -16.38 -0.75 -12.39
CA LYS A 158 -17.80 -0.91 -12.72
C LYS A 158 -18.74 -0.46 -11.59
N TYR A 159 -18.34 -0.62 -10.34
CA TYR A 159 -19.17 -0.35 -9.16
C TYR A 159 -18.53 0.67 -8.20
N ALA A 160 -17.87 1.68 -8.76
CA ALA A 160 -17.02 2.61 -8.01
C ALA A 160 -17.77 3.41 -6.93
N LEU A 161 -18.95 3.97 -7.24
CA LEU A 161 -19.77 4.73 -6.28
C LEU A 161 -20.23 3.89 -5.05
N PRO A 162 -20.91 2.75 -5.23
CA PRO A 162 -21.42 1.97 -4.10
C PRO A 162 -20.32 1.23 -3.32
N ILE A 163 -19.23 0.81 -3.97
CA ILE A 163 -18.10 0.13 -3.30
C ILE A 163 -17.28 1.17 -2.52
N GLY A 164 -16.89 2.28 -3.15
CA GLY A 164 -16.12 3.34 -2.50
C GLY A 164 -16.83 3.89 -1.25
N SER A 165 -18.15 4.06 -1.31
CA SER A 165 -18.91 4.53 -0.15
C SER A 165 -18.98 3.51 1.00
N ARG A 166 -19.10 2.21 0.70
CA ARG A 166 -19.12 1.16 1.73
C ARG A 166 -17.75 0.97 2.38
N CYS A 167 -16.69 1.07 1.59
CA CYS A 167 -15.31 0.89 2.04
C CYS A 167 -14.75 2.14 2.73
N ARG A 168 -15.49 3.25 2.81
CA ARG A 168 -15.09 4.48 3.54
C ARG A 168 -14.49 4.20 4.92
N ARG A 169 -15.18 3.41 5.74
CA ARG A 169 -14.73 3.13 7.11
C ARG A 169 -13.39 2.39 7.14
N LEU A 170 -13.20 1.47 6.21
CA LEU A 170 -11.97 0.71 6.06
C LEU A 170 -10.81 1.64 5.69
N MET A 171 -11.02 2.52 4.70
CA MET A 171 -9.98 3.46 4.26
C MET A 171 -9.55 4.42 5.37
N VAL A 172 -10.50 4.99 6.11
CA VAL A 172 -10.19 5.87 7.24
C VAL A 172 -9.43 5.11 8.33
N PHE A 173 -9.79 3.85 8.61
CA PHE A 173 -9.06 3.02 9.56
C PHE A 173 -7.59 2.84 9.15
N PHE A 174 -7.33 2.45 7.90
CA PHE A 174 -5.95 2.29 7.41
C PHE A 174 -5.18 3.60 7.30
N MET A 175 -5.87 4.69 6.98
CA MET A 175 -5.30 6.03 6.95
C MET A 175 -4.86 6.51 8.34
N VAL A 176 -5.62 6.17 9.40
CA VAL A 176 -5.20 6.43 10.78
C VAL A 176 -4.05 5.52 11.19
N LEU A 177 -4.10 4.23 10.82
CA LEU A 177 -3.06 3.27 11.15
C LEU A 177 -1.71 3.61 10.51
N THR A 178 -1.73 4.00 9.24
CA THR A 178 -0.52 4.39 8.50
C THR A 178 -0.17 5.86 8.66
N TYR A 179 -0.99 6.65 9.35
CA TYR A 179 -0.76 8.09 9.60
C TYR A 179 0.68 8.47 9.95
N PRO A 180 1.38 7.81 10.90
CA PRO A 180 2.75 8.21 11.27
C PRO A 180 3.76 8.12 10.10
N VAL A 181 3.51 7.22 9.13
CA VAL A 181 4.40 6.99 7.97
C VAL A 181 3.88 7.71 6.72
N SER A 182 2.56 7.69 6.50
CA SER A 182 1.90 8.30 5.34
C SER A 182 1.91 9.83 5.41
N TYR A 183 1.92 10.44 6.60
CA TYR A 183 1.96 11.89 6.76
C TYR A 183 3.25 12.52 6.20
N PRO A 184 4.48 12.12 6.62
CA PRO A 184 5.70 12.68 6.05
C PRO A 184 5.83 12.39 4.54
N LEU A 185 5.38 11.22 4.08
CA LEU A 185 5.38 10.89 2.65
C LEU A 185 4.44 11.79 1.84
N SER A 186 3.24 12.06 2.36
CA SER A 186 2.29 12.99 1.71
C SER A 186 2.81 14.43 1.69
N LEU A 187 3.55 14.86 2.71
CA LEU A 187 4.15 16.18 2.77
C LEU A 187 5.27 16.33 1.72
N PHE A 188 6.07 15.27 1.54
CA PHE A 188 7.06 15.18 0.46
C PHE A 188 6.38 15.23 -0.91
N LEU A 189 5.29 14.48 -1.11
CA LEU A 189 4.55 14.49 -2.36
C LEU A 189 3.94 15.86 -2.67
N ASP A 190 3.37 16.53 -1.66
CA ASP A 190 2.83 17.89 -1.77
C ASP A 190 3.93 18.94 -2.05
N TRP A 191 5.16 18.68 -1.63
CA TRP A 191 6.32 19.53 -1.93
C TRP A 191 6.83 19.32 -3.36
N VAL A 192 6.90 18.09 -3.85
CA VAL A 192 7.40 17.75 -5.20
C VAL A 192 6.36 18.05 -6.29
N VAL A 193 5.11 17.62 -6.09
CA VAL A 193 4.03 17.75 -7.07
C VAL A 193 3.33 19.11 -6.96
N GLY A 194 3.47 19.78 -5.81
CA GLY A 194 2.76 21.00 -5.47
C GLY A 194 1.37 20.69 -4.91
N LYS A 195 0.89 21.54 -3.99
CA LYS A 195 -0.48 21.44 -3.45
C LYS A 195 -1.47 21.63 -4.60
N GLY A 196 -2.17 20.56 -4.97
CA GLY A 196 -3.40 20.68 -5.77
C GLY A 196 -4.31 21.63 -5.03
N LYS A 197 -4.54 22.82 -5.59
CA LYS A 197 -5.38 23.84 -4.94
C LYS A 197 -6.72 23.17 -4.62
N PRO A 198 -7.21 23.19 -3.36
CA PRO A 198 -8.60 22.88 -3.13
C PRO A 198 -9.38 23.87 -4.01
N CYS A 199 -10.25 23.35 -4.89
CA CYS A 199 -11.20 24.18 -5.64
C CYS A 199 -12.06 24.92 -4.62
N GLN A 200 -11.58 26.10 -4.25
CA GLN A 200 -12.29 27.14 -3.55
C GLN A 200 -13.33 27.65 -4.55
N ILE A 201 -14.60 27.42 -4.20
CA ILE A 201 -15.74 28.13 -4.78
C ILE A 201 -15.79 29.49 -4.10
#